data_AF-A0A7X7B8S5-F1
#
_entry.id   AF-A0A7X7B8S5-F1
#
_cell.length_a   1.000
_cell.length_b   1.000
_cell.length_c   1.000
_cell.angle_alpha   90.00
_cell.angle_beta   90.00
_cell.angle_gamma   90.00
#
_symmetry.space_group_name_H-M   'P 1'
#
loop_
_entity.id
_entity.type
_entity.pdbx_description
1 polymer ?
#
loop_
_entity_poly.entity_id
_entity_poly.type
_entity_poly.pdbx_seq_one_letter_code
_entity_poly.pdbx_strand_id
1 'polypeptide(L)'
;MVKKATSLFLILLLVLSMTGCLRTEGEPIAVAAENFVNLLAEGKYGEAILYFDETMKEELSPGDLRVAWETLLEKGGNYVGQKYNEVIDFDFHRVILIDGIFERAQVEFRITFDEAEQIAGLYIK
;
A
#
# COMPACT_ATOMS: atom_id res chain seq x y z
N MET A 1 -25.73 49.44 -2.63
CA MET A 1 -26.57 48.36 -2.08
C MET A 1 -25.81 47.04 -2.18
N VAL A 2 -25.21 46.61 -1.06
CA VAL A 2 -24.05 45.70 -0.94
C VAL A 2 -24.39 44.20 -1.12
N LYS A 3 -25.56 43.85 -1.69
CA LYS A 3 -26.11 42.48 -1.64
C LYS A 3 -25.62 41.52 -2.74
N LYS A 4 -25.01 42.00 -3.82
CA LYS A 4 -24.60 41.15 -4.96
C LYS A 4 -23.18 40.56 -4.83
N ALA A 5 -22.25 41.30 -4.22
CA ALA A 5 -20.88 40.85 -4.02
C ALA A 5 -20.75 39.78 -2.91
N THR A 6 -21.57 39.89 -1.86
CA THR A 6 -21.62 38.89 -0.78
C THR A 6 -22.21 37.56 -1.26
N SER A 7 -23.14 37.59 -2.21
CA SER A 7 -23.76 36.39 -2.79
C SER A 7 -22.82 35.61 -3.70
N LEU A 8 -21.94 36.29 -4.46
CA LEU A 8 -20.92 35.59 -5.27
C LEU A 8 -19.81 34.99 -4.39
N PHE A 9 -19.43 35.68 -3.31
CA PHE A 9 -18.38 35.22 -2.40
C PHE A 9 -18.84 34.00 -1.56
N LEU A 10 -20.12 33.93 -1.19
CA LEU A 10 -20.69 32.77 -0.50
C LEU A 10 -20.75 31.51 -1.39
N ILE A 11 -21.04 31.68 -2.68
CA ILE A 11 -21.10 30.57 -3.64
C ILE A 11 -19.68 30.06 -3.94
N LEU A 12 -18.69 30.96 -4.03
CA LEU A 12 -17.28 30.58 -4.23
C LEU A 12 -16.70 29.82 -3.01
N LEU A 13 -17.12 30.18 -1.79
CA LEU A 13 -16.72 29.46 -0.57
C LEU A 13 -17.34 28.06 -0.45
N LEU A 14 -18.56 27.86 -0.98
CA LEU A 14 -19.25 26.56 -0.93
C LEU A 14 -18.65 25.52 -1.90
N VAL A 15 -18.04 25.98 -3.00
CA VAL A 15 -17.40 25.08 -3.99
C VAL A 15 -16.05 24.57 -3.49
N LEU A 16 -15.34 25.32 -2.63
CA LEU A 16 -14.07 24.88 -2.02
C LEU A 16 -14.23 23.76 -0.98
N SER A 17 -15.42 23.56 -0.41
CA SER A 17 -15.68 22.50 0.58
C SER A 17 -15.99 21.12 -0.01
N MET A 18 -16.18 21.02 -1.33
CA MET A 18 -16.42 19.74 -2.03
C MET A 18 -15.21 19.24 -2.81
N THR A 19 -13.99 19.57 -2.36
CA THR A 19 -12.81 18.74 -2.62
C THR A 19 -12.58 17.80 -1.44
N GLY A 20 -13.67 17.24 -0.89
CA GLY A 20 -13.57 15.94 -0.25
C GLY A 20 -13.14 15.00 -1.35
N CYS A 21 -11.87 14.58 -1.34
CA CYS A 21 -11.40 13.44 -2.13
C CYS A 21 -12.53 12.40 -2.11
N LEU A 22 -13.01 11.99 -3.29
CA LEU A 22 -13.75 10.75 -3.41
C LEU A 22 -12.81 9.69 -2.81
N ARG A 23 -13.02 9.35 -1.54
CA ARG A 23 -12.37 8.24 -0.88
C ARG A 23 -12.96 7.00 -1.53
N THR A 24 -12.28 6.53 -2.56
CA THR A 24 -12.47 5.18 -3.08
C THR A 24 -12.08 4.22 -1.96
N GLU A 25 -12.92 3.23 -1.68
CA GLU A 25 -12.74 2.28 -0.57
C GLU A 25 -11.46 1.41 -0.67
N GLY A 26 -10.62 1.63 -1.68
CA GLY A 26 -9.29 1.01 -1.87
C GLY A 26 -8.08 1.90 -1.56
N GLU A 27 -8.24 3.21 -1.33
CA GLU A 27 -7.11 4.11 -0.99
C GLU A 27 -6.38 3.73 0.31
N PRO A 28 -7.07 3.41 1.42
CA PRO A 28 -6.39 3.08 2.67
C PRO A 28 -5.54 1.81 2.59
N ILE A 29 -6.02 0.80 1.86
CA ILE A 29 -5.35 -0.51 1.80
C ILE A 29 -4.18 -0.54 0.83
N ALA A 30 -4.25 0.23 -0.26
CA ALA A 30 -3.11 0.46 -1.13
C ALA A 30 -1.96 1.14 -0.37
N VAL A 31 -2.27 2.15 0.44
CA VAL A 31 -1.28 2.81 1.32
C VAL A 31 -0.70 1.84 2.35
N ALA A 32 -1.52 0.95 2.92
CA ALA A 32 -1.03 -0.09 3.83
C ALA A 32 -0.04 -1.05 3.14
N ALA A 33 -0.34 -1.47 1.91
CA ALA A 33 0.52 -2.32 1.10
C ALA A 33 1.85 -1.63 0.74
N GLU A 34 1.80 -0.37 0.32
CA GLU A 34 3.01 0.42 0.03
C GLU A 34 3.87 0.60 1.29
N ASN A 35 3.25 0.91 2.43
CA ASN A 35 3.96 1.02 3.71
C ASN A 35 4.61 -0.30 4.12
N PHE A 36 3.93 -1.42 3.92
CA PHE A 36 4.52 -2.74 4.17
C PHE A 36 5.81 -2.94 3.35
N VAL A 37 5.80 -2.66 2.04
CA VAL A 37 7.01 -2.76 1.19
C VAL A 37 8.09 -1.77 1.62
N ASN A 38 7.72 -0.55 2.03
CA ASN A 38 8.68 0.42 2.58
C ASN A 38 9.37 -0.10 3.85
N LEU A 39 8.63 -0.76 4.75
CA LEU A 39 9.21 -1.35 5.96
C LEU A 39 10.20 -2.47 5.61
N LEU A 40 9.94 -3.27 4.58
CA LEU A 40 10.90 -4.26 4.10
C LEU A 40 12.18 -3.59 3.57
N ALA A 41 12.03 -2.53 2.77
CA ALA A 41 13.15 -1.77 2.23
C ALA A 41 14.00 -1.07 3.31
N GLU A 42 13.35 -0.62 4.39
CA GLU A 42 14.00 -0.01 5.56
C GLU A 42 14.60 -1.04 6.53
N GLY A 43 14.44 -2.35 6.28
CA GLY A 43 14.91 -3.41 7.17
C GLY A 43 14.09 -3.55 8.47
N LYS A 44 12.91 -2.93 8.54
CA LYS A 44 12.01 -2.92 9.70
C LYS A 44 11.07 -4.12 9.68
N TYR A 45 11.62 -5.32 9.58
CA TYR A 45 10.84 -6.55 9.44
C TYR A 45 9.93 -6.83 10.64
N GLY A 46 10.33 -6.42 11.85
CA GLY A 46 9.50 -6.54 13.06
C GLY A 46 8.25 -5.66 13.03
N GLU A 47 8.31 -4.51 12.36
CA GLU A 47 7.14 -3.64 12.14
C GLU A 47 6.29 -4.17 10.97
N ALA A 48 6.94 -4.70 9.92
CA ALA A 48 6.25 -5.26 8.77
C ALA A 48 5.31 -6.43 9.15
N ILE A 49 5.73 -7.32 10.05
CA ILE A 49 4.89 -8.44 10.50
C ILE A 49 3.65 -7.99 11.30
N LEU A 50 3.57 -6.73 11.74
CA LEU A 50 2.37 -6.23 12.43
C LEU A 50 1.18 -6.05 11.47
N TYR A 51 1.44 -5.98 10.16
CA TYR A 51 0.40 -5.95 9.13
C TYR A 51 -0.21 -7.33 8.88
N PHE A 52 0.45 -8.41 9.31
CA PHE A 52 0.01 -9.77 9.05
C PHE A 52 -1.21 -10.14 9.90
N ASP A 53 -2.04 -11.03 9.35
CA ASP A 53 -3.00 -11.78 10.16
C ASP A 53 -2.26 -12.78 11.08
N GLU A 54 -2.98 -13.42 12.00
CA GLU A 54 -2.35 -14.34 12.95
C GLU A 54 -1.73 -15.56 12.25
N THR A 55 -2.37 -16.06 11.18
CA THR A 55 -1.86 -17.19 10.39
C THR A 55 -0.49 -16.87 9.78
N MET A 56 -0.37 -15.71 9.13
CA MET A 56 0.88 -15.27 8.51
C MET A 56 1.98 -15.00 9.54
N LYS A 57 1.64 -14.51 10.74
CA LYS A 57 2.63 -14.34 11.83
C LYS A 57 3.18 -15.67 12.34
N GLU A 58 2.38 -16.72 12.33
CA GLU A 58 2.82 -18.07 12.70
C GLU A 58 3.75 -18.70 11.64
N GLU A 59 3.49 -18.41 10.36
CA GLU A 59 4.22 -19.00 9.22
C GLU A 59 5.45 -18.20 8.78
N LEU A 60 5.45 -16.87 8.95
CA LEU A 60 6.52 -15.98 8.48
C LEU A 60 7.06 -15.10 9.60
N SER A 61 8.29 -15.39 10.01
CA SER A 61 9.00 -14.57 10.99
C SER A 61 9.64 -13.33 10.35
N PRO A 62 10.04 -12.32 11.15
CA PRO A 62 10.87 -11.21 10.66
C PRO A 62 12.18 -11.67 10.01
N GLY A 63 12.72 -12.82 10.45
CA GLY A 63 13.92 -13.42 9.87
C GLY A 63 13.69 -13.93 8.45
N ASP A 64 12.52 -14.53 8.20
CA ASP A 64 12.15 -15.04 6.88
C ASP A 64 11.92 -13.90 5.89
N LEU A 65 11.28 -12.81 6.33
CA LEU A 65 11.15 -11.58 5.54
C LEU A 65 12.50 -10.97 5.18
N ARG A 66 13.44 -10.95 6.13
CA ARG A 66 14.82 -10.48 5.86
C ARG A 66 15.48 -11.33 4.79
N VAL A 67 15.44 -12.65 4.92
CA VAL A 67 16.05 -13.57 3.95
C VAL A 67 15.42 -13.42 2.56
N ALA A 68 14.08 -13.29 2.50
CA ALA A 68 13.38 -13.05 1.26
C ALA A 68 13.81 -11.72 0.61
N TRP A 69 13.89 -10.64 1.38
CA TRP A 69 14.33 -9.33 0.89
C TRP A 69 15.80 -9.32 0.44
N GLU A 70 16.70 -9.91 1.22
CA GLU A 70 18.12 -10.07 0.86
C GLU A 70 18.28 -10.84 -0.46
N THR A 71 17.47 -11.88 -0.68
CA THR A 71 17.44 -12.62 -1.95
C THR A 71 17.03 -11.73 -3.14
N LEU A 72 16.12 -10.78 -2.94
CA LEU A 72 15.77 -9.81 -3.98
C LEU A 72 16.92 -8.85 -4.27
N LEU A 73 17.61 -8.36 -3.23
CA LEU A 73 18.76 -7.48 -3.39
C LEU A 73 19.93 -8.16 -4.10
N GLU A 74 20.21 -9.43 -3.80
CA GLU A 74 21.26 -10.21 -4.46
C GLU A 74 20.99 -10.32 -5.97
N LYS A 75 19.75 -10.62 -6.35
CA LYS A 75 19.36 -10.80 -7.76
C LYS A 75 19.20 -9.47 -8.49
N GLY A 76 18.43 -8.55 -7.90
CA GLY A 76 17.98 -7.30 -8.50
C GLY A 76 18.89 -6.09 -8.28
N GLY A 77 19.83 -6.14 -7.33
CA GLY A 77 20.63 -4.98 -6.92
C GLY A 77 19.91 -4.14 -5.86
N ASN A 78 20.34 -2.89 -5.67
CA ASN A 78 19.72 -2.05 -4.65
C ASN A 78 18.24 -1.79 -4.99
N TYR A 79 17.42 -1.67 -3.95
CA TYR A 79 16.04 -1.22 -4.09
C TYR A 79 16.00 0.27 -4.45
N VAL A 80 15.25 0.61 -5.49
CA VAL A 80 15.12 1.97 -6.03
C VAL A 80 13.80 2.60 -5.60
N GLY A 81 12.73 1.80 -5.54
CA GLY A 81 11.41 2.26 -5.15
C GLY A 81 10.30 1.28 -5.52
N GLN A 82 9.07 1.71 -5.35
CA GLN A 82 7.88 0.95 -5.70
C GLN A 82 6.88 1.79 -6.50
N LYS A 83 5.97 1.09 -7.17
CA LYS A 83 4.84 1.69 -7.84
C LYS A 83 3.60 0.82 -7.63
N TYR A 84 2.55 1.39 -7.05
CA TYR A 84 1.23 0.78 -7.05
C TYR A 84 0.72 0.56 -8.49
N ASN A 85 0.20 -0.64 -8.75
CA ASN A 85 -0.36 -1.00 -10.04
C ASN A 85 -1.89 -1.05 -9.99
N GLU A 86 -2.44 -2.02 -9.26
CA GLU A 86 -3.87 -2.29 -9.23
C GLU A 86 -4.30 -2.97 -7.94
N VAL A 87 -5.60 -2.87 -7.67
CA VAL A 87 -6.32 -3.66 -6.68
C VAL A 87 -7.24 -4.61 -7.42
N ILE A 88 -7.22 -5.87 -7.01
CA ILE A 88 -8.12 -6.92 -7.51
C ILE A 88 -8.99 -7.35 -6.34
N ASP A 89 -10.29 -7.06 -6.42
CA ASP A 89 -11.28 -7.55 -5.46
C ASP A 89 -11.64 -9.00 -5.78
N PHE A 90 -11.53 -9.89 -4.80
CA PHE A 90 -11.85 -11.31 -4.92
C PHE A 90 -12.64 -11.82 -3.71
N ASP A 91 -13.96 -11.90 -3.86
CA ASP A 91 -14.92 -12.24 -2.79
C ASP A 91 -14.68 -11.39 -1.52
N PHE A 92 -14.06 -12.00 -0.51
CA PHE A 92 -13.77 -11.44 0.82
C PHE A 92 -12.32 -10.96 0.97
N HIS A 93 -11.53 -11.03 -0.10
CA HIS A 93 -10.13 -10.63 -0.11
C HIS A 93 -9.89 -9.52 -1.12
N ARG A 94 -8.88 -8.70 -0.82
CA ARG A 94 -8.37 -7.67 -1.74
C ARG A 94 -6.91 -7.93 -2.02
N VAL A 95 -6.55 -8.07 -3.29
CA VAL A 95 -5.16 -8.29 -3.70
C VAL A 95 -4.60 -7.00 -4.26
N ILE A 96 -3.54 -6.51 -3.65
CA ILE A 96 -2.81 -5.31 -4.09
C ILE A 96 -1.56 -5.74 -4.85
N LEU A 97 -1.42 -5.24 -6.08
CA LEU A 97 -0.24 -5.45 -6.91
C LEU A 97 0.67 -4.21 -6.84
N ILE A 98 1.92 -4.43 -6.44
CA ILE A 98 2.95 -3.40 -6.37
C ILE A 98 4.17 -3.85 -7.14
N ASP A 99 4.63 -3.02 -8.08
CA ASP A 99 5.92 -3.21 -8.73
C ASP A 99 7.05 -2.76 -7.80
N GLY A 100 7.90 -3.70 -7.40
CA GLY A 100 9.20 -3.42 -6.76
C GLY A 100 10.27 -3.16 -7.81
N ILE A 101 10.88 -1.99 -7.76
CA ILE A 101 11.90 -1.56 -8.71
C ILE A 101 13.28 -1.70 -8.04
N PHE A 102 14.12 -2.54 -8.63
CA PHE A 102 15.51 -2.73 -8.26
C PHE A 102 16.42 -2.30 -9.43
N GLU A 103 17.70 -2.06 -9.17
CA GLU A 103 18.65 -1.55 -10.19
C GLU A 103 18.72 -2.39 -11.48
N ARG A 104 18.52 -3.71 -11.38
CA ARG A 104 18.68 -4.67 -12.47
C ARG A 104 17.44 -5.52 -12.72
N ALA A 105 16.39 -5.36 -11.91
CA ALA A 105 15.20 -6.18 -11.99
C ALA A 105 13.96 -5.41 -11.54
N GLN A 106 12.81 -5.90 -11.98
CA GLN A 106 11.51 -5.50 -11.47
C GLN A 106 10.79 -6.77 -11.01
N VAL A 107 10.18 -6.71 -9.85
CA VAL A 107 9.40 -7.82 -9.26
C VAL A 107 8.00 -7.34 -8.95
N GLU A 108 7.02 -8.23 -9.00
CA GLU A 108 5.65 -7.91 -8.62
C GLU A 108 5.37 -8.49 -7.23
N PHE A 109 5.09 -7.61 -6.26
CA PHE A 109 4.53 -7.99 -4.98
C PHE A 109 3.02 -8.12 -5.11
N ARG A 110 2.49 -9.29 -4.75
CA ARG A 110 1.05 -9.53 -4.59
C ARG A 110 0.76 -9.64 -3.11
N ILE A 111 0.04 -8.68 -2.59
CA ILE A 111 -0.27 -8.55 -1.16
C ILE A 111 -1.76 -8.75 -1.00
N THR A 112 -2.15 -9.89 -0.43
CA THR A 112 -3.55 -10.25 -0.20
C THR A 112 -3.96 -9.80 1.18
N PHE A 113 -5.03 -9.03 1.26
CA PHE A 113 -5.67 -8.62 2.49
C PHE A 113 -6.98 -9.37 2.72
N ASP A 114 -7.26 -9.69 3.98
CA ASP A 114 -8.53 -10.25 4.43
C ASP A 114 -9.59 -9.18 4.72
N GLU A 115 -10.75 -9.61 5.24
CA GLU A 115 -11.86 -8.72 5.63
C GLU A 115 -11.50 -7.76 6.79
N ALA A 116 -10.50 -8.11 7.61
CA ALA A 116 -10.01 -7.28 8.72
C ALA A 116 -8.92 -6.29 8.29
N GLU A 117 -8.64 -6.20 6.98
CA GLU A 117 -7.56 -5.40 6.40
C GLU A 117 -6.16 -5.80 6.91
N GLN A 118 -6.00 -7.07 7.28
CA GLN A 118 -4.71 -7.67 7.61
C GLN A 118 -4.17 -8.44 6.39
N ILE A 119 -2.85 -8.47 6.22
CA ILE A 119 -2.21 -9.23 5.16
C ILE A 119 -2.31 -10.71 5.50
N ALA A 120 -3.11 -11.44 4.71
CA ALA A 120 -3.30 -12.88 4.80
C ALA A 120 -2.52 -13.65 3.71
N GLY A 121 -1.81 -12.94 2.84
CA GLY A 121 -0.96 -13.58 1.83
C GLY A 121 0.06 -12.64 1.22
N LEU A 122 1.26 -13.18 0.95
CA LEU A 122 2.34 -12.49 0.28
C LEU A 122 2.93 -13.42 -0.80
N TYR A 123 2.95 -12.94 -2.04
CA TYR A 123 3.60 -13.63 -3.15
C TYR A 123 4.46 -12.67 -3.97
N ILE A 124 5.65 -13.14 -4.38
CA ILE A 124 6.62 -12.34 -5.15
C ILE A 124 6.88 -13.06 -6.47
N LYS A 125 6.70 -12.36 -7.58
CA LYS A 125 6.92 -12.88 -8.94
C LYS A 125 8.14 -12.27 -9.60
#